data_AF-A0A2T2RBH5-F1
#
_entry.id   AF-A0A2T2RBH5-F1
#
_cell.length_a   1.000
_cell.length_b   1.000
_cell.length_c   1.000
_cell.angle_alpha   90.00
_cell.angle_beta   90.00
_cell.angle_gamma   90.00
#
_symmetry.space_group_name_H-M   'P 1'
#
loop_
_entity.id
_entity.type
_entity.pdbx_description
1 polymer ?
#
loop_
_entity_poly.entity_id
_entity_poly.type
_entity_poly.pdbx_seq_one_letter_code
_entity_poly.pdbx_strand_id
1 'polypeptide(L)'
;MAITHRSLLVIVAVLVVAAALGAVALWPSFGRVRQQVEPVSADRSLIDATIVDVEPVGPMDQPGLPPQARSVVLTARRADNGETVVFAAVDESGDLYHAGDRVRLERFDSPTEEGPATYGVADFRRGPALIAVAALLALAVVVLTRWQGLRALLGLGLAFGVIVGFIVPALLSGQRPLAVALVGCVAIVVAMQYLSHGVKPPTTAAAVASAVTLAVTLALGAWVVDLASLTGLAEQKARLANVQIGGISVQGLLLAGLVVGTLGVLADVTMTQSTTVFVLRRDDPGVGYRALVGRALRAGRDHVAATVNTLFLAYAGASLPLLIVFATGPVAVGPAVTGEVVAVEVVRALVGSLGLITAVPLTTLLAAALARGQPRDGGQPTEGEGGSLPAAGSSPGEDDLVGAALASPAPGADRGGGHAEPGDADQPDEPGHAEADADQWEQRLRRSYGLDDDSR
;
A
#
# COMPACT_ATOMS: atom_id res chain seq x y z
N MET A 1 -37.03 -20.41 -3.71
CA MET A 1 -36.20 -21.32 -4.52
C MET A 1 -34.86 -21.47 -3.80
N ALA A 2 -34.45 -22.67 -3.41
CA ALA A 2 -33.17 -22.85 -2.71
C ALA A 2 -32.01 -22.68 -3.71
N ILE A 3 -31.04 -21.82 -3.41
CA ILE A 3 -29.85 -21.66 -4.24
C ILE A 3 -29.00 -22.91 -4.06
N THR A 4 -28.69 -23.60 -5.16
CA THR A 4 -27.83 -24.78 -5.13
C THR A 4 -26.39 -24.40 -5.42
N HIS A 5 -25.45 -25.22 -4.94
CA HIS A 5 -24.03 -25.02 -5.25
C HIS A 5 -23.79 -25.08 -6.76
N ARG A 6 -24.49 -25.98 -7.47
CA ARG A 6 -24.44 -26.09 -8.93
C ARG A 6 -24.88 -24.81 -9.64
N SER A 7 -26.00 -24.19 -9.22
CA SER A 7 -26.45 -22.93 -9.82
C SER A 7 -25.43 -21.79 -9.62
N LEU A 8 -24.79 -21.73 -8.46
CA LEU A 8 -23.75 -20.73 -8.19
C LEU A 8 -22.46 -21.00 -8.98
N LEU A 9 -22.08 -22.27 -9.18
CA LEU A 9 -20.97 -22.63 -10.07
C LEU A 9 -21.24 -22.25 -11.52
N VAL A 10 -22.48 -22.35 -12.00
CA VAL A 10 -22.86 -21.85 -13.33
C VAL A 10 -22.68 -20.34 -13.41
N ILE A 11 -23.09 -19.59 -12.38
CA ILE A 11 -22.87 -18.13 -12.33
C ILE A 11 -21.37 -17.80 -12.36
N VAL A 12 -20.55 -18.49 -11.58
CA VAL A 12 -19.09 -18.31 -11.61
C VAL A 12 -18.52 -18.66 -12.97
N ALA A 13 -18.96 -19.74 -13.61
CA ALA A 13 -18.51 -20.10 -14.96
C ALA A 13 -18.86 -19.01 -15.97
N VAL A 14 -20.06 -18.43 -15.88
CA VAL A 14 -20.46 -17.27 -16.71
C VAL A 14 -19.57 -16.05 -16.43
N LEU A 15 -19.26 -15.76 -15.16
CA LEU A 15 -18.35 -14.67 -14.80
C LEU A 15 -16.93 -14.88 -15.36
N VAL A 16 -16.41 -16.11 -15.29
CA VAL A 16 -15.10 -16.47 -15.85
C VAL A 16 -15.10 -16.32 -17.36
N VAL A 17 -16.13 -16.81 -18.05
CA VAL A 17 -16.26 -16.67 -19.50
C VAL A 17 -16.39 -15.19 -19.90
N ALA A 18 -17.21 -14.42 -19.17
CA ALA A 18 -17.36 -12.99 -19.42
C ALA A 18 -16.06 -12.22 -19.18
N ALA A 19 -15.31 -12.55 -18.12
CA ALA A 19 -14.00 -11.96 -17.86
C ALA A 19 -12.98 -12.36 -18.93
N ALA A 20 -12.97 -13.61 -19.39
CA ALA A 20 -12.08 -14.06 -20.47
C ALA A 20 -12.40 -13.36 -21.79
N LEU A 21 -13.68 -13.30 -22.19
CA LEU A 21 -14.12 -12.59 -23.39
C LEU A 21 -13.82 -11.09 -23.29
N GLY A 22 -14.06 -10.49 -22.12
CA GLY A 22 -13.71 -9.11 -21.83
C GLY A 22 -12.20 -8.86 -21.94
N ALA A 23 -11.37 -9.78 -21.42
CA ALA A 23 -9.92 -9.67 -21.48
C ALA A 23 -9.41 -9.80 -22.93
N VAL A 24 -10.01 -10.68 -23.73
CA VAL A 24 -9.70 -10.80 -25.17
C VAL A 24 -10.13 -9.54 -25.92
N ALA A 25 -11.33 -9.02 -25.65
CA ALA A 25 -11.85 -7.82 -26.31
C ALA A 25 -11.07 -6.54 -25.94
N LEU A 26 -10.56 -6.47 -24.70
CA LEU A 26 -9.78 -5.37 -24.17
C LEU A 26 -8.27 -5.63 -24.22
N TRP A 27 -7.84 -6.67 -24.95
CA TRP A 27 -6.45 -7.08 -24.96
C TRP A 27 -5.57 -5.92 -25.48
N PRO A 28 -4.43 -5.64 -24.83
CA PRO A 28 -3.57 -4.53 -25.20
C PRO A 28 -3.06 -4.69 -26.64
N SER A 29 -3.30 -3.68 -27.46
CA SER A 29 -2.64 -3.57 -28.76
C SER A 29 -1.24 -3.01 -28.57
N PHE A 30 -0.23 -3.88 -28.50
CA PHE A 30 1.18 -3.50 -28.27
C PHE A 30 1.76 -2.56 -29.34
N GLY A 31 1.12 -2.43 -30.51
CA GLY A 31 1.53 -1.51 -31.57
C GLY A 31 1.47 -0.03 -31.18
N ARG A 32 0.52 0.38 -30.32
CA ARG A 32 0.42 1.78 -29.84
C ARG A 32 1.37 2.08 -28.68
N VAL A 33 1.52 1.13 -27.76
CA VAL A 33 2.39 1.27 -26.58
C VAL A 33 3.86 1.46 -26.97
N ARG A 34 4.33 0.78 -28.03
CA ARG A 34 5.70 0.94 -28.55
C ARG A 34 5.94 2.23 -29.34
N GLN A 35 4.91 2.80 -29.98
CA GLN A 35 5.06 4.04 -30.76
C GLN A 35 4.98 5.31 -29.90
N GLN A 36 4.28 5.24 -28.77
CA GLN A 36 4.13 6.39 -27.86
C GLN A 36 5.26 6.49 -26.83
N VAL A 37 5.89 5.36 -26.50
CA VAL A 37 7.17 5.34 -25.81
C VAL A 37 8.26 5.41 -26.88
N GLU A 38 8.37 6.55 -27.59
CA GLU A 38 9.70 6.90 -28.07
C GLU A 38 10.55 7.06 -26.81
N PRO A 39 11.71 6.41 -26.71
CA PRO A 39 12.56 6.56 -25.56
C PRO A 39 13.01 8.03 -25.51
N VAL A 40 12.35 8.82 -24.65
CA VAL A 40 12.84 10.15 -24.25
C VAL A 40 14.22 10.04 -23.56
N SER A 41 14.67 8.83 -23.30
CA SER A 41 16.05 8.50 -23.01
C SER A 41 16.85 8.29 -24.31
N ALA A 42 17.73 9.24 -24.64
CA ALA A 42 19.07 8.91 -25.12
C ALA A 42 19.55 7.63 -24.41
N ASP A 43 20.23 6.74 -25.12
CA ASP A 43 20.68 5.40 -24.69
C ASP A 43 21.27 5.40 -23.25
N ARG A 44 20.40 5.39 -22.24
CA ARG A 44 20.75 5.50 -20.82
C ARG A 44 21.13 4.11 -20.38
N SER A 45 22.35 3.72 -20.70
CA SER A 45 22.92 2.47 -20.22
C SER A 45 23.03 2.56 -18.70
N LEU A 46 22.19 1.81 -18.00
CA LEU A 46 22.31 1.65 -16.55
C LEU A 46 23.50 0.72 -16.26
N ILE A 47 24.52 1.27 -15.60
CA ILE A 47 25.75 0.55 -15.29
C ILE A 47 25.83 0.27 -13.81
N ASP A 48 25.96 -1.01 -13.53
CA ASP A 48 26.13 -1.55 -12.20
C ASP A 48 27.50 -1.13 -11.61
N ALA A 49 27.56 -0.52 -10.43
CA ALA A 49 28.81 -0.02 -9.83
C ALA A 49 28.85 -0.10 -8.29
N THR A 50 30.03 0.14 -7.72
CA THR A 50 30.26 0.26 -6.28
C THR A 50 31.00 1.57 -5.99
N ILE A 51 30.46 2.38 -5.09
CA ILE A 51 31.14 3.58 -4.60
C ILE A 51 32.38 3.15 -3.84
N VAL A 52 33.54 3.63 -4.27
CA VAL A 52 34.85 3.35 -3.66
C VAL A 52 35.21 4.45 -2.68
N ASP A 53 34.91 5.69 -3.04
CA ASP A 53 35.23 6.86 -2.24
C ASP A 53 34.21 7.99 -2.43
N VAL A 54 34.07 8.81 -1.38
CA VAL A 54 33.13 9.93 -1.31
C VAL A 54 33.87 11.13 -0.72
N GLU A 55 34.17 12.11 -1.57
CA GLU A 55 34.84 13.34 -1.16
C GLU A 55 33.83 14.49 -1.06
N PRO A 56 33.51 15.00 0.15
CA PRO A 56 32.66 16.17 0.28
C PRO A 56 33.38 17.43 -0.23
N VAL A 57 32.75 18.13 -1.18
CA VAL A 57 33.28 19.36 -1.76
C VAL A 57 32.88 20.58 -0.92
N GLY A 58 31.62 20.63 -0.49
CA GLY A 58 31.10 21.74 0.30
C GLY A 58 29.58 21.75 0.43
N PRO A 59 29.03 22.61 1.31
CA PRO A 59 27.58 22.79 1.44
C PRO A 59 26.97 23.36 0.16
N MET A 60 25.75 22.93 -0.15
CA MET A 60 24.95 23.44 -1.26
C MET A 60 23.86 24.36 -0.71
N ASP A 61 24.12 25.66 -0.72
CA ASP A 61 23.14 26.67 -0.30
C ASP A 61 22.37 27.16 -1.53
N GLN A 62 21.40 26.35 -1.97
CA GLN A 62 20.52 26.68 -3.10
C GLN A 62 19.05 26.58 -2.72
N PRO A 63 18.19 27.47 -3.24
CA PRO A 63 16.74 27.38 -3.04
C PRO A 63 16.20 26.02 -3.48
N GLY A 64 15.51 25.32 -2.58
CA GLY A 64 14.87 24.03 -2.85
C GLY A 64 15.66 22.80 -2.37
N LEU A 65 16.89 22.97 -1.90
CA LEU A 65 17.65 21.91 -1.22
C LEU A 65 17.53 22.07 0.31
N PRO A 66 17.55 20.96 1.07
CA PRO A 66 17.59 21.03 2.52
C PRO A 66 18.93 21.63 3.00
N PRO A 67 18.97 22.26 4.20
CA PRO A 67 20.17 22.97 4.69
C PRO A 67 21.41 22.08 4.86
N GLN A 68 21.19 20.77 5.00
CA GLN A 68 22.24 19.75 5.13
C GLN A 68 22.76 19.23 3.78
N ALA A 69 22.21 19.69 2.66
CA ALA A 69 22.64 19.25 1.34
C ALA A 69 24.09 19.66 1.05
N ARG A 70 24.84 18.77 0.40
CA ARG A 70 26.25 18.96 0.06
C ARG A 70 26.55 18.51 -1.37
N SER A 71 27.52 19.16 -1.99
CA SER A 71 28.15 18.65 -3.20
C SER A 71 29.21 17.62 -2.82
N VAL A 72 29.19 16.47 -3.47
CA VAL A 72 30.14 15.38 -3.25
C VAL A 72 30.75 14.93 -4.58
N VAL A 73 32.04 14.58 -4.58
CA VAL A 73 32.69 13.88 -5.69
C VAL A 73 32.70 12.40 -5.34
N LEU A 74 32.05 11.61 -6.19
CA LEU A 74 31.94 10.17 -6.05
C LEU A 74 32.94 9.49 -6.98
N THR A 75 33.74 8.60 -6.39
CA THR A 75 34.58 7.67 -7.13
C THR A 75 33.89 6.32 -7.12
N ALA A 76 33.38 5.86 -8.27
CA ALA A 76 32.66 4.60 -8.37
C ALA A 76 33.39 3.62 -9.30
N ARG A 77 33.55 2.37 -8.87
CA ARG A 77 34.09 1.29 -9.68
C ARG A 77 32.96 0.53 -10.35
N ARG A 78 32.97 0.51 -11.68
CA ARG A 78 31.99 -0.21 -12.50
C ARG A 78 32.17 -1.72 -12.36
N ALA A 79 31.06 -2.45 -12.42
CA ALA A 79 31.04 -3.89 -12.29
C ALA A 79 31.24 -4.63 -13.62
N ASP A 80 31.04 -3.96 -14.75
CA ASP A 80 31.12 -4.55 -16.09
C ASP A 80 32.57 -4.65 -16.60
N ASN A 81 33.36 -3.59 -16.46
CA ASN A 81 34.74 -3.53 -16.93
C ASN A 81 35.77 -3.24 -15.82
N GLY A 82 35.32 -3.02 -14.57
CA GLY A 82 36.21 -2.71 -13.44
C GLY A 82 36.79 -1.30 -13.45
N GLU A 83 36.42 -0.47 -14.42
CA GLU A 83 36.90 0.90 -14.57
C GLU A 83 36.32 1.78 -13.46
N THR A 84 37.14 2.70 -12.96
CA THR A 84 36.72 3.69 -11.97
C THR A 84 36.32 4.97 -12.67
N VAL A 85 35.13 5.46 -12.37
CA VAL A 85 34.60 6.73 -12.87
C VAL A 85 34.46 7.71 -11.71
N VAL A 86 34.80 8.96 -11.96
CA VAL A 86 34.72 10.05 -10.99
C VAL A 86 33.73 11.07 -11.50
N PHE A 87 32.75 11.43 -10.67
CA PHE A 87 31.71 12.37 -11.05
C PHE A 87 31.15 13.10 -9.82
N ALA A 88 30.62 14.30 -10.03
CA ALA A 88 29.97 15.06 -8.98
C ALA A 88 28.51 14.62 -8.80
N ALA A 89 28.04 14.59 -7.57
CA ALA A 89 26.65 14.35 -7.20
C ALA A 89 26.20 15.31 -6.11
N VAL A 90 24.88 15.47 -5.98
CA VAL A 90 24.27 16.18 -4.86
C VAL A 90 23.85 15.15 -3.82
N ASP A 91 24.35 15.32 -2.59
CA ASP A 91 23.92 14.58 -1.41
C ASP A 91 22.91 15.44 -0.65
N GLU A 92 21.62 15.17 -0.85
CA GLU A 92 20.54 15.94 -0.22
C GLU A 92 20.42 15.70 1.29
N SER A 93 20.84 14.54 1.80
CA SER A 93 20.83 14.28 3.25
C SER A 93 22.13 14.69 3.95
N GLY A 94 23.19 14.96 3.19
CA GLY A 94 24.54 15.21 3.70
C GLY A 94 25.28 13.95 4.19
N ASP A 95 24.66 12.78 4.02
CA ASP A 95 25.10 11.45 4.48
C ASP A 95 24.45 10.32 3.64
N LEU A 96 24.16 10.60 2.37
CA LEU A 96 23.43 9.65 1.50
C LEU A 96 24.35 8.56 0.94
N TYR A 97 25.61 8.91 0.66
CA TYR A 97 26.55 8.04 -0.05
C TYR A 97 27.69 7.59 0.84
N HIS A 98 27.98 6.30 0.82
CA HIS A 98 29.06 5.70 1.58
C HIS A 98 29.97 4.84 0.68
N ALA A 99 31.25 4.79 1.02
CA ALA A 99 32.17 3.83 0.44
C ALA A 99 31.66 2.40 0.70
N GLY A 100 31.60 1.58 -0.35
CA GLY A 100 31.04 0.24 -0.34
C GLY A 100 29.60 0.15 -0.86
N ASP A 101 28.90 1.27 -1.06
CA ASP A 101 27.54 1.27 -1.56
C ASP A 101 27.44 0.71 -2.96
N ARG A 102 26.46 -0.17 -3.18
CA ARG A 102 26.15 -0.73 -4.49
C ARG A 102 25.10 0.15 -5.17
N VAL A 103 25.49 0.78 -6.27
CA VAL A 103 24.65 1.70 -7.03
C VAL A 103 24.50 1.24 -8.48
N ARG A 104 23.53 1.85 -9.16
CA ARG A 104 23.40 1.87 -10.61
C ARG A 104 23.70 3.28 -11.07
N LEU A 105 24.67 3.41 -11.96
CA LEU A 105 25.05 4.64 -12.61
C LEU A 105 24.22 4.82 -13.87
N GLU A 106 23.81 6.05 -14.13
CA GLU A 106 23.32 6.48 -15.43
C GLU A 106 24.47 7.15 -16.17
N ARG A 107 24.68 6.74 -17.42
CA ARG A 107 25.65 7.37 -18.32
C ARG A 107 24.95 8.45 -19.13
N PHE A 108 25.52 9.64 -19.14
CA PHE A 108 25.14 10.76 -19.98
C PHE A 108 26.24 10.97 -21.01
N ASP A 109 25.91 10.76 -22.30
CA ASP A 109 26.82 11.15 -23.36
C ASP A 109 26.94 12.68 -23.41
N SER A 110 28.13 13.17 -23.75
CA SER A 110 28.41 14.60 -23.76
C SER A 110 27.57 15.30 -24.84
N PRO A 111 27.01 16.50 -24.57
CA PRO A 111 26.29 17.29 -25.58
C PRO A 111 27.18 17.78 -26.73
N THR A 112 28.50 17.69 -26.59
CA THR A 112 29.51 17.88 -27.64
C THR A 112 30.12 16.53 -28.01
N GLU A 113 30.19 16.18 -29.31
CA GLU A 113 30.68 14.88 -29.80
C GLU A 113 32.11 14.49 -29.31
N GLU A 114 32.87 15.43 -28.74
CA GLU A 114 34.26 15.24 -28.28
C GLU A 114 34.43 15.25 -26.75
N GLY A 115 33.36 15.42 -25.95
CA GLY A 115 33.47 15.46 -24.49
C GLY A 115 33.42 14.07 -23.82
N PRO A 116 34.10 13.86 -22.67
CA PRO A 116 34.00 12.60 -21.93
C PRO A 116 32.57 12.37 -21.44
N ALA A 117 32.12 11.12 -21.44
CA ALA A 117 30.82 10.74 -20.88
C ALA A 117 30.75 11.11 -19.39
N THR A 118 29.65 11.71 -18.98
CA THR A 118 29.39 12.05 -17.58
C THR A 118 28.57 10.96 -16.93
N TYR A 119 28.78 10.72 -15.64
CA TYR A 119 28.04 9.71 -14.88
C TYR A 119 27.24 10.39 -13.77
N GLY A 120 26.13 9.77 -13.39
CA GLY A 120 25.36 10.12 -12.19
C GLY A 120 24.86 8.87 -11.50
N VAL A 121 24.56 8.94 -10.20
CA VAL A 121 23.88 7.84 -9.51
C VAL A 121 22.41 7.85 -9.92
N ALA A 122 21.98 6.78 -10.59
CA ALA A 122 20.59 6.58 -10.97
C ALA A 122 19.77 6.05 -9.78
N ASP A 123 20.30 5.02 -9.10
CA ASP A 123 19.61 4.37 -7.99
C ASP A 123 20.53 3.45 -7.16
N PHE A 124 20.12 3.09 -5.94
CA PHE A 124 20.79 2.08 -5.12
C PHE A 124 20.34 0.66 -5.48
N ARG A 125 21.21 -0.33 -5.29
CA ARG A 125 20.87 -1.74 -5.49
C ARG A 125 20.13 -2.34 -4.31
N ARG A 126 18.80 -2.15 -4.28
CA ARG A 126 17.92 -2.71 -3.23
C ARG A 126 17.44 -4.14 -3.50
N GLY A 127 17.69 -4.69 -4.70
CA GLY A 127 17.17 -5.99 -5.15
C GLY A 127 17.38 -7.15 -4.17
N PRO A 128 18.62 -7.45 -3.74
CA PRO A 128 18.88 -8.56 -2.81
C PRO A 128 18.16 -8.41 -1.46
N ALA A 129 18.14 -7.20 -0.89
CA ALA A 129 17.45 -6.92 0.37
C ALA A 129 15.93 -7.12 0.24
N LEU A 130 15.34 -6.61 -0.84
CA LEU A 130 13.91 -6.80 -1.13
C LEU A 130 13.55 -8.28 -1.33
N ILE A 131 14.39 -9.05 -2.04
CA ILE A 131 14.20 -10.50 -2.20
C ILE A 131 14.29 -11.21 -0.85
N ALA A 132 15.24 -10.84 0.01
CA ALA A 132 15.39 -11.44 1.33
C ALA A 132 14.16 -11.20 2.21
N VAL A 133 13.64 -9.96 2.25
CA VAL A 133 12.41 -9.63 3.00
C VAL A 133 11.20 -10.34 2.41
N ALA A 134 11.06 -10.41 1.08
CA ALA A 134 9.99 -11.14 0.42
C ALA A 134 10.05 -12.65 0.70
N ALA A 135 11.25 -13.24 0.71
CA ALA A 135 11.46 -14.64 1.04
C ALA A 135 11.13 -14.94 2.50
N LEU A 136 11.50 -14.05 3.43
CA LEU A 136 11.13 -14.16 4.84
C LEU A 136 9.61 -14.13 5.03
N LEU A 137 8.92 -13.20 4.37
CA LEU A 137 7.45 -13.13 4.39
C LEU A 137 6.83 -14.40 3.83
N ALA A 138 7.30 -14.87 2.67
CA ALA A 138 6.82 -16.08 2.03
C ALA A 138 7.01 -17.31 2.94
N LEU A 139 8.18 -17.43 3.57
CA LEU A 139 8.48 -18.50 4.51
C LEU A 139 7.54 -18.45 5.72
N ALA A 140 7.35 -17.29 6.33
CA ALA A 140 6.44 -17.13 7.47
C ALA A 140 5.00 -17.54 7.13
N VAL A 141 4.50 -17.13 5.95
CA VAL A 141 3.16 -17.50 5.46
C VAL A 141 3.06 -19.01 5.26
N VAL A 142 4.04 -19.64 4.60
CA VAL A 142 4.05 -21.09 4.35
C VAL A 142 4.20 -21.88 5.65
N VAL A 143 5.00 -21.43 6.62
CA VAL A 143 5.12 -22.10 7.91
C VAL A 143 3.81 -22.04 8.69
N LEU A 144 3.16 -20.87 8.73
CA LEU A 144 1.93 -20.67 9.50
C LEU A 144 0.71 -21.38 8.87
N THR A 145 0.59 -21.34 7.54
CA THR A 145 -0.62 -21.80 6.82
C THR A 145 -0.37 -23.02 5.93
N ARG A 146 0.85 -23.56 5.91
CA ARG A 146 1.25 -24.77 5.19
C ARG A 146 0.95 -24.65 3.69
N TRP A 147 0.30 -25.67 3.14
CA TRP A 147 -0.07 -25.75 1.72
C TRP A 147 -1.10 -24.67 1.31
N GLN A 148 -1.90 -24.18 2.26
CA GLN A 148 -2.79 -23.04 2.02
C GLN A 148 -1.98 -21.77 1.72
N GLY A 149 -0.87 -21.57 2.45
CA GLY A 149 0.02 -20.43 2.27
C GLY A 149 0.69 -20.39 0.91
N LEU A 150 1.18 -21.54 0.44
CA LEU A 150 1.78 -21.62 -0.89
C LEU A 150 0.77 -21.24 -1.98
N ARG A 151 -0.48 -21.71 -1.88
CA ARG A 151 -1.55 -21.36 -2.82
C ARG A 151 -1.92 -19.88 -2.74
N ALA A 152 -1.94 -19.30 -1.54
CA ALA A 152 -2.18 -17.87 -1.36
C ALA A 152 -1.08 -17.03 -2.02
N LEU A 153 0.20 -17.42 -1.89
CA LEU A 153 1.32 -16.77 -2.56
C LEU A 153 1.25 -16.92 -4.09
N LEU A 154 0.86 -18.08 -4.60
CA LEU A 154 0.60 -18.27 -6.03
C LEU A 154 -0.57 -17.39 -6.51
N GLY A 155 -1.61 -17.23 -5.70
CA GLY A 155 -2.72 -16.31 -5.95
C GLY A 155 -2.28 -14.85 -6.00
N LEU A 156 -1.38 -14.43 -5.10
CA LEU A 156 -0.78 -13.11 -5.11
C LEU A 156 0.07 -12.89 -6.37
N GLY A 157 0.90 -13.87 -6.75
CA GLY A 157 1.68 -13.83 -8.00
C GLY A 157 0.80 -13.76 -9.24
N LEU A 158 -0.31 -14.50 -9.28
CA LEU A 158 -1.30 -14.42 -10.34
C LEU A 158 -1.95 -13.04 -10.41
N ALA A 159 -2.34 -12.47 -9.26
CA ALA A 159 -2.92 -11.14 -9.19
C ALA A 159 -1.95 -10.09 -9.77
N PHE A 160 -0.69 -10.15 -9.35
CA PHE A 160 0.36 -9.29 -9.89
C PHE A 160 0.57 -9.50 -11.40
N GLY A 161 0.56 -10.75 -11.86
CA GLY A 161 0.65 -11.09 -13.28
C GLY A 161 -0.50 -10.53 -14.12
N VAL A 162 -1.74 -10.54 -13.61
CA VAL A 162 -2.89 -9.92 -14.30
C VAL A 162 -2.78 -8.39 -14.29
N ILE A 163 -2.29 -7.79 -13.20
CA ILE A 163 -2.08 -6.34 -13.14
C ILE A 163 -1.04 -5.89 -14.18
N VAL A 164 0.15 -6.51 -14.17
CA VAL A 164 1.27 -6.14 -15.05
C VAL A 164 1.08 -6.61 -16.49
N GLY A 165 0.47 -7.78 -16.69
CA GLY A 165 0.30 -8.39 -18.01
C GLY A 165 -0.95 -7.96 -18.76
N PHE A 166 -2.01 -7.53 -18.05
CA PHE A 166 -3.30 -7.17 -18.66
C PHE A 166 -3.76 -5.76 -18.28
N ILE A 167 -3.95 -5.46 -16.98
CA ILE A 167 -4.57 -4.19 -16.56
C ILE A 167 -3.72 -3.00 -17.01
N VAL A 168 -2.44 -2.96 -16.62
CA VAL A 168 -1.54 -1.84 -16.95
C VAL A 168 -1.40 -1.69 -18.46
N PRO A 169 -1.03 -2.72 -19.25
CA PRO A 169 -0.90 -2.57 -20.70
C PRO A 169 -2.21 -2.17 -21.39
N ALA A 170 -3.37 -2.70 -20.94
CA ALA A 170 -4.66 -2.34 -21.53
C ALA A 170 -4.97 -0.85 -21.30
N LEU A 171 -4.73 -0.34 -20.09
CA LEU A 171 -4.88 1.09 -19.78
C LEU A 171 -3.93 1.95 -20.63
N LEU A 172 -2.67 1.52 -20.79
CA LEU A 172 -1.70 2.22 -21.65
C LEU A 172 -2.10 2.22 -23.13
N SER A 173 -2.81 1.20 -23.59
CA SER A 173 -3.32 1.14 -24.97
C SER A 173 -4.58 2.00 -25.22
N GLY A 174 -5.03 2.76 -24.21
CA GLY A 174 -6.19 3.65 -24.30
C GLY A 174 -7.54 2.93 -24.15
N GLN A 175 -7.57 1.70 -23.62
CA GLN A 175 -8.80 0.97 -23.38
C GLN A 175 -9.66 1.64 -22.30
N ARG A 176 -10.96 1.34 -22.30
CA ARG A 176 -11.93 1.89 -21.32
C ARG A 176 -11.55 1.47 -19.89
N PRO A 177 -11.13 2.39 -19.01
CA PRO A 177 -10.53 2.01 -17.73
C PRO A 177 -11.48 1.28 -16.78
N LEU A 178 -12.74 1.69 -16.76
CA LEU A 178 -13.82 1.01 -16.04
C LEU A 178 -13.93 -0.47 -16.42
N ALA A 179 -13.94 -0.76 -17.72
CA ALA A 179 -14.11 -2.12 -18.21
C ALA A 179 -12.86 -2.98 -17.91
N VAL A 180 -11.67 -2.41 -18.10
CA VAL A 180 -10.40 -3.08 -17.79
C VAL A 180 -10.30 -3.40 -16.30
N ALA A 181 -10.63 -2.45 -15.42
CA ALA A 181 -10.63 -2.64 -13.98
C ALA A 181 -11.63 -3.71 -13.55
N LEU A 182 -12.86 -3.68 -14.07
CA LEU A 182 -13.88 -4.68 -13.75
C LEU A 182 -13.44 -6.09 -14.17
N VAL A 183 -13.02 -6.25 -15.43
CA VAL A 183 -12.60 -7.54 -15.99
C VAL A 183 -11.38 -8.08 -15.24
N GLY A 184 -10.36 -7.24 -15.05
CA GLY A 184 -9.14 -7.62 -14.36
C GLY A 184 -9.39 -8.01 -12.91
N CYS A 185 -10.11 -7.19 -12.14
CA CYS A 185 -10.39 -7.46 -10.74
C CYS A 185 -11.32 -8.67 -10.54
N VAL A 186 -12.32 -8.88 -11.41
CA VAL A 186 -13.16 -10.10 -11.37
C VAL A 186 -12.31 -11.34 -11.67
N ALA A 187 -11.44 -11.29 -12.67
CA ALA A 187 -10.54 -12.40 -12.99
C ALA A 187 -9.62 -12.73 -11.81
N ILE A 188 -9.01 -11.69 -11.22
CA ILE A 188 -8.12 -11.83 -10.06
C ILE A 188 -8.87 -12.44 -8.88
N VAL A 189 -10.01 -11.89 -8.46
CA VAL A 189 -10.69 -12.34 -7.23
C VAL A 189 -11.20 -13.76 -7.36
N VAL A 190 -11.78 -14.12 -8.50
CA VAL A 190 -12.27 -15.48 -8.76
C VAL A 190 -11.10 -16.46 -8.75
N ALA A 191 -10.04 -16.18 -9.53
CA ALA A 191 -8.91 -17.09 -9.62
C ALA A 191 -8.17 -17.23 -8.28
N MET A 192 -7.92 -16.12 -7.57
CA MET A 192 -7.24 -16.11 -6.27
C MET A 192 -8.03 -16.88 -5.21
N GLN A 193 -9.35 -16.69 -5.13
CA GLN A 193 -10.19 -17.37 -4.13
C GLN A 193 -10.25 -18.88 -4.37
N TYR A 194 -10.44 -19.34 -5.60
CA TYR A 194 -10.46 -20.77 -5.91
C TYR A 194 -9.09 -21.42 -5.80
N LEU A 195 -8.03 -20.72 -6.18
CA LEU A 195 -6.66 -21.22 -6.02
C LEU A 195 -6.32 -21.40 -4.54
N SER A 196 -6.70 -20.42 -3.72
CA SER A 196 -6.42 -20.45 -2.27
C SER A 196 -7.33 -21.45 -1.56
N HIS A 197 -8.65 -21.36 -1.68
CA HIS A 197 -9.60 -22.07 -0.81
C HIS A 197 -10.18 -23.37 -1.41
N GLY A 198 -9.99 -23.59 -2.71
CA GLY A 198 -10.55 -24.70 -3.46
C GLY A 198 -12.03 -24.51 -3.83
N VAL A 199 -12.57 -25.47 -4.60
CA VAL A 199 -13.97 -25.40 -5.07
C VAL A 199 -14.91 -25.89 -3.96
N LYS A 200 -15.35 -24.97 -3.10
CA LYS A 200 -16.27 -25.25 -1.99
C LYS A 200 -17.49 -24.31 -2.03
N PRO A 201 -18.62 -24.70 -1.41
CA PRO A 201 -19.79 -23.83 -1.24
C PRO A 201 -19.46 -22.44 -0.66
N PRO A 202 -18.71 -22.29 0.46
CA PRO A 202 -18.32 -20.97 0.97
C PRO A 202 -17.50 -20.16 -0.05
N THR A 203 -16.52 -20.78 -0.71
CA THR A 203 -15.69 -20.11 -1.72
C THR A 203 -16.51 -19.64 -2.93
N THR A 204 -17.48 -20.43 -3.36
CA THR A 204 -18.33 -20.08 -4.51
C THR A 204 -19.29 -18.93 -4.17
N ALA A 205 -19.88 -18.94 -2.96
CA ALA A 205 -20.67 -17.81 -2.49
C ALA A 205 -19.82 -16.55 -2.30
N ALA A 206 -18.59 -16.68 -1.80
CA ALA A 206 -17.64 -15.57 -1.69
C ALA A 206 -17.32 -14.99 -3.07
N ALA A 207 -16.95 -15.82 -4.06
CA ALA A 207 -16.57 -15.35 -5.40
C ALA A 207 -17.67 -14.55 -6.11
N VAL A 208 -18.91 -15.04 -6.04
CA VAL A 208 -20.06 -14.32 -6.62
C VAL A 208 -20.33 -13.04 -5.85
N ALA A 209 -20.29 -13.06 -4.53
CA ALA A 209 -20.48 -11.86 -3.71
C ALA A 209 -19.36 -10.83 -3.95
N SER A 210 -18.09 -11.24 -4.09
CA SER A 210 -16.97 -10.37 -4.42
C SER A 210 -17.16 -9.72 -5.78
N ALA A 211 -17.53 -10.48 -6.81
CA ALA A 211 -17.75 -9.93 -8.15
C ALA A 211 -18.89 -8.90 -8.19
N VAL A 212 -20.01 -9.18 -7.51
CA VAL A 212 -21.13 -8.23 -7.40
C VAL A 212 -20.72 -6.98 -6.61
N THR A 213 -20.07 -7.17 -5.46
CA THR A 213 -19.65 -6.05 -4.62
C THR A 213 -18.62 -5.19 -5.33
N LEU A 214 -17.69 -5.79 -6.05
CA LEU A 214 -16.70 -5.10 -6.85
C LEU A 214 -17.35 -4.23 -7.94
N ALA A 215 -18.38 -4.75 -8.63
CA ALA A 215 -19.13 -3.96 -9.60
C ALA A 215 -19.84 -2.77 -8.94
N VAL A 216 -20.42 -2.96 -7.75
CA VAL A 216 -21.03 -1.88 -6.96
C VAL A 216 -20.00 -0.86 -6.53
N THR A 217 -18.85 -1.28 -6.01
CA THR A 217 -17.75 -0.39 -5.59
C THR A 217 -17.19 0.41 -6.77
N LEU A 218 -17.05 -0.22 -7.95
CA LEU A 218 -16.59 0.46 -9.16
C LEU A 218 -17.61 1.50 -9.63
N ALA A 219 -18.91 1.18 -9.61
CA ALA A 219 -19.98 2.12 -9.95
C ALA A 219 -20.05 3.29 -8.95
N LEU A 220 -19.94 2.99 -7.66
CA LEU A 220 -19.89 3.99 -6.59
C LEU A 220 -18.66 4.90 -6.75
N GLY A 221 -17.49 4.32 -7.03
CA GLY A 221 -16.27 5.07 -7.28
C GLY A 221 -16.41 6.00 -8.48
N ALA A 222 -16.99 5.52 -9.57
CA ALA A 222 -17.23 6.33 -10.76
C ALA A 222 -18.16 7.51 -10.46
N TRP A 223 -19.24 7.25 -9.71
CA TRP A 223 -20.18 8.27 -9.28
C TRP A 223 -19.54 9.31 -8.36
N VAL A 224 -18.76 8.89 -7.35
CA VAL A 224 -18.09 9.83 -6.42
C VAL A 224 -17.00 10.63 -7.12
N VAL A 225 -16.22 10.02 -8.01
CA VAL A 225 -15.18 10.69 -8.81
C VAL A 225 -15.79 11.79 -9.68
N ASP A 226 -16.93 11.52 -10.32
CA ASP A 226 -17.67 12.50 -11.12
C ASP A 226 -18.28 13.60 -10.23
N LEU A 227 -18.94 13.21 -9.13
CA LEU A 227 -19.57 14.13 -8.18
C LEU A 227 -18.56 15.11 -7.55
N ALA A 228 -17.35 14.63 -7.25
CA ALA A 228 -16.26 15.43 -6.69
C ALA A 228 -15.39 16.12 -7.77
N SER A 229 -15.74 15.97 -9.05
CA SER A 229 -15.00 16.56 -10.18
C SER A 229 -13.50 16.20 -10.18
N LEU A 230 -13.16 14.99 -9.74
CA LEU A 230 -11.77 14.54 -9.69
C LEU A 230 -11.27 14.26 -11.10
N THR A 231 -10.21 14.98 -11.51
CA THR A 231 -9.62 14.85 -12.84
C THR A 231 -8.59 13.72 -12.91
N GLY A 232 -8.03 13.35 -11.76
CA GLY A 232 -6.92 12.41 -11.63
C GLY A 232 -5.55 13.03 -11.90
N LEU A 233 -5.49 14.31 -12.33
CA LEU A 233 -4.25 15.01 -12.65
C LEU A 233 -3.44 15.39 -11.40
N ALA A 234 -4.07 15.37 -10.23
CA ALA A 234 -3.43 15.62 -8.94
C ALA A 234 -2.34 14.58 -8.60
N GLU A 235 -2.43 13.36 -9.13
CA GLU A 235 -1.45 12.31 -8.91
C GLU A 235 -0.24 12.54 -9.83
N GLN A 236 0.88 13.04 -9.28
CA GLN A 236 2.07 13.42 -10.05
C GLN A 236 2.59 12.29 -10.95
N LYS A 237 2.51 11.03 -10.48
CA LYS A 237 2.89 9.84 -11.25
C LYS A 237 1.97 9.61 -12.45
N ALA A 238 0.66 9.77 -12.26
CA ALA A 238 -0.33 9.63 -13.33
C ALA A 238 -0.19 10.77 -14.36
N ARG A 239 0.12 11.98 -13.88
CA ARG A 239 0.39 13.15 -14.72
C ARG A 239 1.66 12.95 -15.57
N LEU A 240 2.74 12.46 -14.97
CA LEU A 240 3.99 12.13 -15.67
C LEU A 240 3.77 11.06 -16.74
N ALA A 241 3.04 9.99 -16.41
CA ALA A 241 2.70 8.93 -17.36
C ALA A 241 1.89 9.46 -18.56
N ASN A 242 0.93 10.35 -18.31
CA ASN A 242 0.14 10.96 -19.39
C ASN A 242 0.96 11.90 -20.28
N VAL A 243 1.93 12.63 -19.72
CA VAL A 243 2.85 13.48 -20.50
C VAL A 243 3.79 12.63 -21.37
N GLN A 244 4.27 11.49 -20.85
CA GLN A 244 5.19 10.62 -21.56
C GLN A 244 4.54 9.85 -22.72
N ILE A 245 3.29 9.41 -22.57
CA ILE A 245 2.65 8.49 -23.51
C ILE A 245 1.58 9.20 -24.34
N GLY A 246 0.87 10.17 -23.76
CA GLY A 246 -0.27 10.84 -24.39
C GLY A 246 -1.51 9.93 -24.53
N GLY A 247 -2.69 10.50 -24.30
CA GLY A 247 -3.96 9.81 -24.58
C GLY A 247 -4.41 8.78 -23.55
N ILE A 248 -3.85 8.79 -22.33
CA ILE A 248 -4.31 7.94 -21.22
C ILE A 248 -5.41 8.67 -20.45
N SER A 249 -6.50 7.97 -20.12
CA SER A 249 -7.51 8.50 -19.21
C SER A 249 -6.97 8.50 -17.77
N VAL A 250 -6.46 9.64 -17.31
CA VAL A 250 -5.89 9.81 -15.97
C VAL A 250 -6.94 9.60 -14.88
N GLN A 251 -8.15 10.12 -15.08
CA GLN A 251 -9.31 9.87 -14.23
C GLN A 251 -9.68 8.37 -14.16
N GLY A 252 -9.58 7.66 -15.29
CA GLY A 252 -9.84 6.23 -15.31
C GLY A 252 -8.71 5.41 -14.68
N LEU A 253 -7.47 5.87 -14.74
CA LEU A 253 -6.35 5.28 -14.01
C LEU A 253 -6.54 5.44 -12.49
N LEU A 254 -7.00 6.61 -12.05
CA LEU A 254 -7.41 6.85 -10.66
C LEU A 254 -8.50 5.84 -10.23
N LEU A 255 -9.54 5.67 -11.06
CA LEU A 255 -10.62 4.74 -10.75
C LEU A 255 -10.15 3.28 -10.71
N ALA A 256 -9.32 2.86 -11.68
CA ALA A 256 -8.76 1.53 -11.71
C ALA A 256 -7.87 1.27 -10.48
N GLY A 257 -7.04 2.25 -10.09
CA GLY A 257 -6.21 2.18 -8.89
C GLY A 257 -7.03 2.07 -7.61
N LEU A 258 -8.14 2.82 -7.49
CA LEU A 258 -9.06 2.72 -6.36
C LEU A 258 -9.63 1.31 -6.23
N VAL A 259 -10.12 0.73 -7.33
CA VAL A 259 -10.76 -0.59 -7.30
C VAL A 259 -9.75 -1.72 -7.11
N VAL A 260 -8.59 -1.66 -7.76
CA VAL A 260 -7.50 -2.63 -7.54
C VAL A 260 -7.00 -2.56 -6.09
N GLY A 261 -6.85 -1.36 -5.53
CA GLY A 261 -6.39 -1.16 -4.15
C GLY A 261 -7.33 -1.74 -3.08
N THR A 262 -8.63 -1.78 -3.36
CA THR A 262 -9.65 -2.32 -2.43
C THR A 262 -9.92 -3.81 -2.61
N LEU A 263 -9.49 -4.40 -3.74
CA LEU A 263 -9.76 -5.78 -4.12
C LEU A 263 -9.28 -6.80 -3.08
N GLY A 264 -8.07 -6.62 -2.56
CA GLY A 264 -7.46 -7.57 -1.61
C GLY A 264 -8.25 -7.70 -0.32
N VAL A 265 -8.59 -6.56 0.29
CA VAL A 265 -9.38 -6.51 1.53
C VAL A 265 -10.81 -7.00 1.28
N LEU A 266 -11.40 -6.67 0.12
CA LEU A 266 -12.71 -7.15 -0.27
C LEU A 266 -12.74 -8.69 -0.39
N ALA A 267 -11.73 -9.28 -1.03
CA ALA A 267 -11.63 -10.73 -1.21
C ALA A 267 -11.52 -11.47 0.13
N ASP A 268 -10.80 -10.91 1.10
CA ASP A 268 -10.68 -11.46 2.45
C ASP A 268 -11.99 -11.37 3.22
N VAL A 269 -12.62 -10.19 3.27
CA VAL A 269 -13.89 -9.97 3.97
C VAL A 269 -14.98 -10.91 3.45
N THR A 270 -15.13 -11.01 2.13
CA THR A 270 -16.13 -11.92 1.53
C THR A 270 -15.85 -13.40 1.82
N MET A 271 -14.58 -13.82 1.81
CA MET A 271 -14.24 -15.21 2.13
C MET A 271 -14.48 -15.53 3.62
N THR A 272 -14.05 -14.64 4.52
CA THR A 272 -14.25 -14.77 5.96
C THR A 272 -15.73 -14.80 6.29
N GLN A 273 -16.52 -13.85 5.78
CA GLN A 273 -17.97 -13.81 6.03
C GLN A 273 -18.70 -15.05 5.50
N SER A 274 -18.36 -15.49 4.29
CA SER A 274 -18.96 -16.71 3.74
C SER A 274 -18.64 -17.92 4.63
N THR A 275 -17.39 -18.07 5.04
CA THR A 275 -16.97 -19.15 5.96
C THR A 275 -17.71 -19.10 7.29
N THR A 276 -17.83 -17.92 7.91
CA THR A 276 -18.60 -17.72 9.15
C THR A 276 -20.04 -18.23 9.02
N VAL A 277 -20.72 -17.93 7.91
CA VAL A 277 -22.10 -18.41 7.68
C VAL A 277 -22.15 -19.94 7.62
N PHE A 278 -21.21 -20.58 6.93
CA PHE A 278 -21.17 -22.03 6.81
C PHE A 278 -20.80 -22.72 8.13
N VAL A 279 -19.92 -22.12 8.94
CA VAL A 279 -19.61 -22.60 10.30
C VAL A 279 -20.85 -22.52 11.19
N LEU A 280 -21.51 -21.35 11.26
CA LEU A 280 -22.74 -21.18 12.04
C LEU A 280 -23.86 -22.14 11.63
N ARG A 281 -23.94 -22.48 10.32
CA ARG A 281 -24.91 -23.45 9.82
C ARG A 281 -24.54 -24.89 10.19
N ARG A 282 -23.25 -25.21 10.23
CA ARG A 282 -22.74 -26.54 10.62
C ARG A 282 -22.95 -26.79 12.10
N ASP A 283 -22.72 -25.78 12.93
CA ASP A 283 -22.87 -25.86 14.38
C ASP A 283 -24.35 -25.96 14.81
N ASP A 284 -25.27 -25.32 14.08
CA ASP A 284 -26.71 -25.40 14.30
C ASP A 284 -27.47 -25.69 12.99
N PRO A 285 -27.60 -26.98 12.58
CA PRO A 285 -28.33 -27.36 11.37
C PRO A 285 -29.84 -27.07 11.41
N GLY A 286 -30.38 -26.75 12.59
CA GLY A 286 -31.76 -26.36 12.82
C GLY A 286 -32.03 -24.87 12.56
N VAL A 287 -30.99 -24.03 12.58
CA VAL A 287 -31.12 -22.57 12.50
C VAL A 287 -31.92 -22.11 11.27
N GLY A 288 -32.95 -21.29 11.50
CA GLY A 288 -33.71 -20.66 10.42
C GLY A 288 -32.90 -19.59 9.69
N TYR A 289 -33.24 -19.32 8.43
CA TYR A 289 -32.54 -18.35 7.57
C TYR A 289 -32.35 -16.97 8.21
N ARG A 290 -33.42 -16.38 8.76
CA ARG A 290 -33.38 -15.05 9.37
C ARG A 290 -32.47 -15.02 10.59
N ALA A 291 -32.49 -16.09 11.39
CA ALA A 291 -31.62 -16.23 12.56
C ALA A 291 -30.15 -16.43 12.13
N LEU A 292 -29.89 -17.22 11.09
CA LEU A 292 -28.56 -17.41 10.51
C LEU A 292 -27.97 -16.10 9.98
N VAL A 293 -28.73 -15.38 9.16
CA VAL A 293 -28.36 -14.06 8.64
C VAL A 293 -28.13 -13.08 9.80
N GLY A 294 -29.01 -13.05 10.80
CA GLY A 294 -28.84 -12.17 11.96
C GLY A 294 -27.59 -12.48 12.79
N ARG A 295 -27.29 -13.77 13.03
CA ARG A 295 -26.07 -14.21 13.73
C ARG A 295 -24.81 -13.86 12.94
N ALA A 296 -24.78 -14.17 11.65
CA ALA A 296 -23.64 -13.88 10.78
C ALA A 296 -23.41 -12.37 10.60
N LEU A 297 -24.47 -11.57 10.42
CA LEU A 297 -24.36 -10.11 10.33
C LEU A 297 -23.86 -9.47 11.62
N ARG A 298 -24.12 -10.06 12.80
CA ARG A 298 -23.54 -9.56 14.05
C ARG A 298 -22.03 -9.74 14.05
N ALA A 299 -21.57 -10.98 13.78
CA ALA A 299 -20.14 -11.26 13.66
C ALA A 299 -19.46 -10.42 12.56
N GLY A 300 -20.15 -10.22 11.43
CA GLY A 300 -19.64 -9.42 10.32
C GLY A 300 -19.50 -7.93 10.63
N ARG A 301 -20.37 -7.35 11.46
CA ARG A 301 -20.27 -5.93 11.85
C ARG A 301 -19.02 -5.64 12.65
N ASP A 302 -18.69 -6.51 13.61
CA ASP A 302 -17.49 -6.35 14.45
C ASP A 302 -16.22 -6.41 13.61
N HIS A 303 -16.18 -7.35 12.65
CA HIS A 303 -15.05 -7.47 11.73
C HIS A 303 -14.94 -6.26 10.79
N VAL A 304 -16.04 -5.82 10.16
CA VAL A 304 -16.02 -4.66 9.24
C VAL A 304 -15.58 -3.38 9.94
N ALA A 305 -16.05 -3.14 11.17
CA ALA A 305 -15.63 -1.97 11.93
C ALA A 305 -14.10 -1.95 12.13
N ALA A 306 -13.51 -3.10 12.47
CA ALA A 306 -12.07 -3.24 12.58
C ALA A 306 -11.36 -3.04 11.23
N THR A 307 -11.83 -3.70 10.15
CA THR A 307 -11.23 -3.61 8.82
C THR A 307 -11.27 -2.20 8.24
N VAL A 308 -12.37 -1.47 8.41
CA VAL A 308 -12.51 -0.08 7.97
C VAL A 308 -11.50 0.81 8.69
N ASN A 309 -11.34 0.65 10.00
CA ASN A 309 -10.35 1.41 10.76
C ASN A 309 -8.92 1.10 10.29
N THR A 310 -8.58 -0.17 10.09
CA THR A 310 -7.26 -0.57 9.57
C THR A 310 -7.00 0.02 8.18
N LEU A 311 -7.99 -0.01 7.29
CA LEU A 311 -7.86 0.53 5.94
C LEU A 311 -7.69 2.06 5.95
N PHE A 312 -8.45 2.76 6.80
CA PHE A 312 -8.31 4.20 6.99
C PHE A 312 -6.91 4.56 7.49
N LEU A 313 -6.41 3.88 8.53
CA LEU A 313 -5.07 4.11 9.06
C LEU A 313 -3.98 3.78 8.03
N ALA A 314 -4.17 2.75 7.19
CA ALA A 314 -3.22 2.42 6.12
C ALA A 314 -3.15 3.53 5.06
N TYR A 315 -4.29 4.06 4.60
CA TYR A 315 -4.32 5.18 3.64
C TYR A 315 -3.81 6.49 4.25
N ALA A 316 -4.20 6.80 5.49
CA ALA A 316 -3.70 7.96 6.21
C ALA A 316 -2.19 7.88 6.43
N GLY A 317 -1.68 6.70 6.81
CA GLY A 317 -0.25 6.40 6.98
C GLY A 317 0.53 6.59 5.68
N ALA A 318 0.02 6.07 4.55
CA ALA A 318 0.62 6.28 3.24
C ALA A 318 0.58 7.76 2.79
N SER A 319 -0.36 8.53 3.32
CA SER A 319 -0.55 9.96 3.02
C SER A 319 0.19 10.89 4.00
N LEU A 320 0.98 10.38 4.95
CA LEU A 320 1.68 11.21 5.94
C LEU A 320 2.55 12.32 5.32
N PRO A 321 3.34 12.08 4.25
CA PRO A 321 4.12 13.16 3.63
C PRO A 321 3.23 14.29 3.10
N LEU A 322 2.07 13.95 2.52
CA LEU A 322 1.10 14.93 2.06
C LEU A 322 0.51 15.73 3.23
N LEU A 323 0.18 15.05 4.33
CA LEU A 323 -0.32 15.70 5.54
C LEU A 323 0.71 16.66 6.15
N ILE A 324 2.00 16.31 6.12
CA ILE A 324 3.09 17.18 6.59
C ILE A 324 3.19 18.45 5.73
N VAL A 325 3.18 18.32 4.40
CA VAL A 325 3.25 19.47 3.48
C VAL A 325 2.12 20.47 3.73
N PHE A 326 0.92 20.00 4.04
CA PHE A 326 -0.19 20.89 4.38
C PHE A 326 -0.14 21.41 5.82
N ALA A 327 0.37 20.63 6.77
CA ALA A 327 0.54 21.07 8.15
C ALA A 327 1.60 22.17 8.31
N THR A 328 2.61 22.21 7.43
CA THR A 328 3.65 23.25 7.41
C THR A 328 3.35 24.37 6.42
N GLY A 329 2.39 24.18 5.52
CA GLY A 329 2.01 25.16 4.52
C GLY A 329 1.15 26.31 5.09
N PRO A 330 1.09 27.46 4.41
CA PRO A 330 0.27 28.60 4.84
C PRO A 330 -1.24 28.39 4.63
N VAL A 331 -1.65 27.24 4.10
CA VAL A 331 -3.03 26.94 3.70
C VAL A 331 -3.79 26.37 4.89
N ALA A 332 -4.95 26.95 5.20
CA ALA A 332 -5.83 26.41 6.23
C ALA A 332 -6.27 24.97 5.91
N VAL A 333 -6.50 24.16 6.95
CA VAL A 333 -6.81 22.72 6.83
C VAL A 333 -8.03 22.47 5.92
N GLY A 334 -9.05 23.31 5.95
CA GLY A 334 -10.26 23.16 5.12
C GLY A 334 -9.95 23.15 3.61
N PRO A 335 -9.41 24.26 3.05
CA PRO A 335 -8.98 24.31 1.65
C PRO A 335 -7.93 23.26 1.26
N ALA A 336 -7.07 22.84 2.20
CA ALA A 336 -6.10 21.77 1.96
C ALA A 336 -6.79 20.41 1.73
N VAL A 337 -7.78 20.08 2.58
CA VAL A 337 -8.52 18.80 2.51
C VAL A 337 -9.42 18.72 1.27
N THR A 338 -9.97 19.84 0.81
CA THR A 338 -10.78 19.89 -0.41
C THR A 338 -9.95 20.02 -1.69
N GLY A 339 -8.63 20.15 -1.58
CA GLY A 339 -7.72 20.08 -2.72
C GLY A 339 -7.68 18.68 -3.33
N GLU A 340 -7.59 18.59 -4.66
CA GLU A 340 -7.73 17.33 -5.40
C GLU A 340 -6.77 16.23 -4.92
N VAL A 341 -5.53 16.57 -4.55
CA VAL A 341 -4.51 15.60 -4.05
C VAL A 341 -4.99 14.90 -2.78
N VAL A 342 -5.56 15.63 -1.82
CA VAL A 342 -6.09 15.06 -0.56
C VAL A 342 -7.45 14.41 -0.81
N ALA A 343 -8.30 15.06 -1.61
CA ALA A 343 -9.63 14.56 -1.93
C ALA A 343 -9.58 13.16 -2.59
N VAL A 344 -8.58 12.90 -3.45
CA VAL A 344 -8.35 11.58 -4.03
C VAL A 344 -8.11 10.51 -2.96
N GLU A 345 -7.26 10.77 -1.96
CA GLU A 345 -6.99 9.81 -0.89
C GLU A 345 -8.20 9.59 0.02
N VAL A 346 -8.93 10.67 0.33
CA VAL A 346 -10.18 10.60 1.10
C VAL A 346 -11.23 9.79 0.36
N VAL A 347 -11.45 10.05 -0.94
CA VAL A 347 -12.39 9.31 -1.77
C VAL A 347 -11.98 7.83 -1.89
N ARG A 348 -10.68 7.54 -2.04
CA ARG A 348 -10.17 6.16 -2.07
C ARG A 348 -10.49 5.41 -0.78
N ALA A 349 -10.26 6.03 0.37
CA ALA A 349 -10.58 5.45 1.68
C ALA A 349 -12.09 5.26 1.89
N LEU A 350 -12.91 6.27 1.53
CA LEU A 350 -14.37 6.23 1.73
C LEU A 350 -15.06 5.22 0.79
N VAL A 351 -14.76 5.25 -0.50
CA VAL A 351 -15.38 4.33 -1.47
C VAL A 351 -14.95 2.90 -1.17
N GLY A 352 -13.68 2.68 -0.81
CA GLY A 352 -13.21 1.36 -0.36
C GLY A 352 -13.97 0.86 0.85
N SER A 353 -14.14 1.69 1.88
CA SER A 353 -14.87 1.35 3.10
C SER A 353 -16.36 1.08 2.85
N LEU A 354 -17.02 1.87 2.00
CA LEU A 354 -18.41 1.64 1.59
C LEU A 354 -18.57 0.33 0.81
N GLY A 355 -17.58 -0.02 -0.03
CA GLY A 355 -17.49 -1.32 -0.68
C GLY A 355 -17.45 -2.46 0.33
N LEU A 356 -16.61 -2.36 1.37
CA LEU A 356 -16.51 -3.36 2.44
C LEU A 356 -17.81 -3.48 3.26
N ILE A 357 -18.43 -2.35 3.61
CA ILE A 357 -19.72 -2.33 4.33
C ILE A 357 -20.81 -3.02 3.50
N THR A 358 -20.77 -2.88 2.17
CA THR A 358 -21.72 -3.53 1.26
C THR A 358 -21.41 -5.02 1.06
N ALA A 359 -20.14 -5.41 1.12
CA ALA A 359 -19.68 -6.78 0.92
C ALA A 359 -20.30 -7.77 1.93
N VAL A 360 -20.35 -7.38 3.21
CA VAL A 360 -20.79 -8.24 4.30
C VAL A 360 -22.26 -8.66 4.21
N PRO A 361 -23.24 -7.74 4.05
CA PRO A 361 -24.63 -8.14 3.89
C PRO A 361 -24.86 -8.95 2.62
N LEU A 362 -24.25 -8.56 1.49
CA LEU A 362 -24.37 -9.30 0.23
C LEU A 362 -23.86 -10.74 0.37
N THR A 363 -22.67 -10.90 0.92
CA THR A 363 -22.06 -12.22 1.16
C THR A 363 -22.90 -13.04 2.12
N THR A 364 -23.37 -12.43 3.21
CA THR A 364 -24.14 -13.12 4.23
C THR A 364 -25.45 -13.66 3.68
N LEU A 365 -26.20 -12.84 2.92
CA LEU A 365 -27.46 -13.25 2.32
C LEU A 365 -27.24 -14.39 1.31
N LEU A 366 -26.22 -14.27 0.46
CA LEU A 366 -25.92 -15.27 -0.57
C LEU A 366 -25.45 -16.59 0.04
N ALA A 367 -24.51 -16.54 0.98
CA ALA A 367 -23.99 -17.71 1.68
C ALA A 367 -25.09 -18.40 2.50
N ALA A 368 -25.94 -17.64 3.20
CA ALA A 368 -27.04 -18.21 3.99
C ALA A 368 -28.11 -18.86 3.10
N ALA A 369 -28.38 -18.29 1.92
CA ALA A 369 -29.29 -18.88 0.95
C ALA A 369 -28.73 -20.19 0.37
N LEU A 370 -27.42 -20.24 0.07
CA LEU A 370 -26.74 -21.45 -0.40
C LEU A 370 -26.67 -22.53 0.70
N ALA A 371 -26.36 -22.15 1.93
CA ALA A 371 -26.20 -23.07 3.06
C ALA A 371 -27.51 -23.79 3.44
N ARG A 372 -28.68 -23.26 3.05
CA ARG A 372 -29.98 -23.93 3.18
C ARG A 372 -30.23 -25.02 2.14
N GLY A 373 -29.62 -24.88 0.96
CA GLY A 373 -29.77 -25.81 -0.16
C GLY A 373 -28.87 -27.04 -0.05
N GLN A 374 -27.98 -27.09 0.96
CA GLN A 374 -27.13 -28.24 1.20
C GLN A 374 -27.90 -29.33 1.96
N PRO A 375 -27.74 -30.61 1.59
CA PRO A 375 -28.24 -31.72 2.39
C PRO A 375 -27.81 -31.53 3.84
N ARG A 376 -28.72 -31.82 4.78
CA ARG A 376 -28.31 -32.07 6.15
C ARG A 376 -27.46 -33.33 6.08
N ASP A 377 -26.15 -33.22 6.09
CA ASP A 377 -25.32 -34.39 6.36
C ASP A 377 -25.86 -34.93 7.69
N GLY A 378 -26.49 -36.11 7.60
CA GLY A 378 -27.14 -36.75 8.74
C GLY A 378 -26.13 -36.81 9.87
N GLY A 379 -26.58 -36.47 11.08
CA GLY A 379 -25.76 -36.63 12.27
C GLY A 379 -25.12 -38.02 12.21
N GLN A 380 -23.80 -38.07 12.31
CA GLN A 380 -23.16 -39.32 12.68
C GLN A 380 -23.87 -39.78 13.95
N PRO A 381 -24.42 -41.01 14.01
CA PRO A 381 -24.79 -41.58 15.28
C PRO A 381 -23.54 -41.50 16.14
N THR A 382 -23.61 -40.79 17.25
CA THR A 382 -22.69 -41.01 18.35
C THR A 382 -22.80 -42.50 18.68
N GLU A 383 -21.83 -43.29 18.20
CA GLU A 383 -21.65 -44.65 18.65
C GLU A 383 -21.58 -44.61 20.17
N GLY A 384 -22.44 -45.40 20.81
CA GLY A 384 -22.55 -45.42 22.25
C GLY A 384 -21.27 -45.91 22.87
N GLU A 385 -20.56 -45.03 23.56
CA GLU A 385 -19.77 -45.43 24.72
C GLU A 385 -20.68 -45.35 25.95
N GLY A 386 -21.13 -46.53 26.36
CA GLY A 386 -21.73 -46.74 27.67
C GLY A 386 -20.71 -46.38 28.75
N GLY A 387 -20.94 -45.23 29.39
CA GLY A 387 -20.28 -44.83 30.61
C GLY A 387 -21.32 -44.21 31.53
N SER A 388 -21.95 -45.04 32.35
CA SER A 388 -22.82 -44.64 33.45
C SER A 388 -22.13 -43.62 34.36
N LEU A 389 -22.64 -42.38 34.40
CA LEU A 389 -22.37 -41.45 35.50
C LEU A 389 -23.50 -41.58 36.53
N PRO A 390 -23.20 -41.83 37.81
CA PRO A 390 -24.22 -41.89 38.84
C PRO A 390 -24.73 -40.47 39.15
N ALA A 391 -26.02 -40.38 39.43
CA ALA A 391 -26.68 -39.19 39.93
C ALA A 391 -26.06 -38.75 41.28
N ALA A 392 -25.73 -37.47 41.40
CA ALA A 392 -25.56 -36.79 42.68
C ALA A 392 -26.22 -35.41 42.57
N GLY A 393 -27.19 -35.18 43.45
CA GLY A 393 -27.98 -33.96 43.51
C GLY A 393 -27.32 -32.83 44.31
N SER A 394 -28.10 -31.76 44.39
CA SER A 394 -27.98 -30.53 45.19
C SER A 394 -26.83 -29.56 44.86
N SER A 395 -27.24 -28.39 44.37
CA SER A 395 -26.49 -27.14 44.30
C SER A 395 -25.86 -26.75 45.64
N PRO A 396 -24.76 -25.98 45.60
CA PRO A 396 -24.85 -24.63 46.17
C PRO A 396 -24.07 -23.54 45.40
N GLY A 397 -24.60 -22.32 45.48
CA GLY A 397 -23.84 -21.08 45.70
C GLY A 397 -23.11 -20.46 44.51
N GLU A 398 -23.74 -19.45 43.91
CA GLU A 398 -23.03 -18.29 43.35
C GLU A 398 -22.22 -17.64 44.48
N ASP A 399 -20.89 -17.76 44.42
CA ASP A 399 -19.86 -16.88 45.00
C ASP A 399 -18.58 -17.71 45.19
N ASP A 400 -17.77 -17.82 44.13
CA ASP A 400 -16.30 -17.80 44.18
C ASP A 400 -15.70 -18.22 42.83
N LEU A 401 -14.54 -17.62 42.51
CA LEU A 401 -13.68 -17.84 41.34
C LEU A 401 -13.85 -16.85 40.16
N VAL A 402 -13.83 -15.54 40.47
CA VAL A 402 -13.20 -14.55 39.58
C VAL A 402 -11.80 -14.28 40.13
N GLY A 403 -10.80 -14.93 39.55
CA GLY A 403 -9.39 -14.71 39.89
C GLY A 403 -8.47 -15.29 38.82
N ALA A 404 -8.11 -14.48 37.82
CA ALA A 404 -6.72 -14.18 37.46
C ALA A 404 -6.59 -13.49 36.08
N ALA A 405 -5.92 -12.33 36.11
CA ALA A 405 -5.08 -11.75 35.06
C ALA A 405 -5.74 -10.94 33.91
N LEU A 406 -6.24 -9.75 34.26
CA LEU A 406 -6.03 -8.55 33.44
C LEU A 406 -5.32 -7.50 34.32
N ALA A 407 -4.08 -7.16 33.98
CA ALA A 407 -3.37 -6.03 34.56
C ALA A 407 -2.92 -5.10 33.43
N SER A 408 -3.53 -3.91 33.39
CA SER A 408 -2.97 -2.70 32.78
C SER A 408 -2.78 -1.68 33.89
N PRO A 409 -1.66 -0.93 33.95
CA PRO A 409 -1.50 0.12 34.94
C PRO A 409 -1.95 1.47 34.39
N ALA A 410 -2.56 2.26 35.27
CA ALA A 410 -2.80 3.70 35.14
C ALA A 410 -2.44 4.37 36.50
N PRO A 411 -2.23 5.70 36.55
CA PRO A 411 -1.14 6.33 37.29
C PRO A 411 -1.53 7.03 38.60
N GLY A 412 -0.51 7.42 39.38
CA GLY A 412 -0.60 8.39 40.49
C GLY A 412 0.56 8.19 41.47
N ALA A 413 1.62 9.00 41.37
CA ALA A 413 1.83 10.21 42.18
C ALA A 413 2.20 9.92 43.63
N ASP A 414 3.48 10.12 43.97
CA ASP A 414 3.88 10.51 45.31
C ASP A 414 4.88 11.68 45.25
N ARG A 415 4.70 12.61 46.18
CA ARG A 415 5.39 13.89 46.30
C ARG A 415 6.42 13.83 47.42
N GLY A 416 7.52 14.52 47.20
CA GLY A 416 8.44 15.02 48.23
C GLY A 416 9.78 15.27 47.56
N GLY A 417 10.36 16.46 47.48
CA GLY A 417 10.17 17.70 48.22
C GLY A 417 11.58 18.29 48.35
N GLY A 418 11.82 19.47 47.77
CA GLY A 418 13.13 20.12 47.78
C GLY A 418 13.06 21.50 47.16
N HIS A 419 12.95 22.52 48.03
CA HIS A 419 12.86 23.94 47.74
C HIS A 419 14.11 24.53 47.06
N ALA A 420 13.90 25.49 46.15
CA ALA A 420 14.56 26.81 46.14
C ALA A 420 13.76 27.79 45.26
N GLU A 421 13.57 29.00 45.78
CA GLU A 421 12.79 30.13 45.22
C GLU A 421 13.62 31.05 44.29
N PRO A 422 13.04 32.10 43.67
CA PRO A 422 13.38 32.58 42.32
C PRO A 422 14.32 33.79 42.28
N GLY A 423 14.94 34.03 41.12
CA GLY A 423 15.76 35.21 40.84
C GLY A 423 15.53 35.78 39.44
N ASP A 424 14.96 36.98 39.44
CA ASP A 424 14.97 38.12 38.51
C ASP A 424 15.26 38.00 37.01
N ALA A 425 14.46 38.79 36.29
CA ALA A 425 14.69 39.28 34.94
C ALA A 425 15.85 40.29 34.90
N ASP A 426 16.66 40.25 33.83
CA ASP A 426 17.26 41.48 33.30
C ASP A 426 17.65 41.37 31.81
N GLN A 427 17.81 42.56 31.21
CA GLN A 427 17.88 43.01 29.80
C GLN A 427 18.69 42.24 28.73
N PRO A 428 18.37 42.46 27.43
CA PRO A 428 19.21 42.05 26.31
C PRO A 428 20.38 43.04 26.07
N ASP A 429 21.58 42.47 25.88
CA ASP A 429 22.85 43.16 25.60
C ASP A 429 22.87 43.95 24.28
N GLU A 430 23.59 45.07 24.30
CA GLU A 430 23.90 45.97 23.17
C GLU A 430 24.76 45.33 22.05
N PRO A 431 24.76 45.91 20.82
CA PRO A 431 25.31 45.28 19.60
C PRO A 431 26.84 45.40 19.42
N GLY A 432 27.63 45.55 20.50
CA GLY A 432 29.06 45.89 20.42
C GLY A 432 30.04 44.72 20.15
N HIS A 433 29.58 43.46 20.16
CA HIS A 433 30.49 42.30 20.07
C HIS A 433 30.65 41.71 18.65
N ALA A 434 29.79 42.06 17.69
CA ALA A 434 29.86 41.51 16.34
C ALA A 434 30.93 42.17 15.44
N GLU A 435 31.24 43.46 15.65
CA GLU A 435 32.25 44.17 14.85
C GLU A 435 33.69 43.73 15.20
N ALA A 436 33.96 43.37 16.46
CA ALA A 436 35.29 42.93 16.88
C ALA A 436 35.70 41.56 16.28
N ASP A 437 34.73 40.70 15.96
CA ASP A 437 34.97 39.40 15.34
C ASP A 437 35.10 39.49 13.80
N ALA A 438 34.45 40.47 13.17
CA ALA A 438 34.56 40.70 11.72
C ALA A 438 35.96 41.18 11.33
N ASP A 439 36.54 42.13 12.08
CA ASP A 439 37.89 42.64 11.85
C ASP A 439 38.96 41.54 12.06
N GLN A 440 38.73 40.66 13.03
CA GLN A 440 39.62 39.53 13.30
C GLN A 440 39.54 38.45 12.21
N TRP A 441 38.36 38.25 11.62
CA TRP A 441 38.16 37.32 10.50
C TRP A 441 38.81 37.84 9.23
N GLU A 442 38.66 39.13 8.92
CA GLU A 442 39.26 39.75 7.73
C GLU A 442 40.80 39.75 7.81
N GLN A 443 41.38 40.00 8.99
CA GLN A 443 42.83 39.88 9.20
C GLN A 443 43.35 38.45 9.02
N ARG A 444 42.58 37.42 9.39
CA ARG A 444 42.96 36.01 9.17
C ARG A 444 42.90 35.63 7.70
N LEU A 445 41.93 36.16 6.95
CA LEU A 445 41.84 35.97 5.49
C LEU A 445 43.01 36.63 4.76
N ARG A 446 43.32 37.89 5.07
CA ARG A 446 44.45 38.59 4.44
C ARG A 446 45.78 37.86 4.66
N ARG A 447 45.99 37.34 5.88
CA ARG A 447 47.19 36.58 6.24
C ARG A 447 47.27 35.21 5.56
N SER A 448 46.13 34.58 5.24
CA SER A 448 46.09 33.28 4.54
C SER A 448 46.24 33.40 3.02
N TYR A 449 45.98 34.58 2.45
CA TYR A 449 46.18 34.89 1.03
C TYR A 449 47.47 35.69 0.73
N GLY A 450 48.33 35.92 1.73
CA GLY A 450 49.61 36.62 1.55
C GLY A 450 49.47 38.10 1.15
N LEU A 451 48.35 38.72 1.52
CA LEU A 451 48.08 40.13 1.27
C LEU A 451 48.60 40.95 2.46
N ASP A 452 49.91 41.15 2.50
CA ASP A 452 50.51 42.13 3.43
C ASP A 452 50.30 43.55 2.89
N ASP A 453 49.95 44.43 3.82
CA ASP A 453 49.50 45.80 3.61
C ASP A 453 50.69 46.69 3.21
N ASP A 454 50.90 46.86 1.90
CA ASP A 454 51.81 47.87 1.37
C ASP A 454 51.01 48.98 0.66
N SER A 455 50.97 50.12 1.35
CA SER A 455 50.66 51.48 0.88
C SER A 455 49.21 51.96 0.71
N ARG A 456 48.83 52.74 1.74
CA ARG A 456 47.96 53.95 1.80
C ARG A 456 46.47 53.81 2.05
#